data_AF-A0A1Y2D5R9-F1
#
_entry.id   AF-A0A1Y2D5R9-F1
#
_cell.length_a   1.000
_cell.length_b   1.000
_cell.length_c   1.000
_cell.angle_alpha   90.00
_cell.angle_beta   90.00
_cell.angle_gamma   90.00
#
_symmetry.space_group_name_H-M   'P 1'
#
loop_
_entity.id
_entity.type
_entity.pdbx_description
1 polymer ?
#
loop_
_entity_poly.entity_id
_entity_poly.type
_entity_poly.pdbx_seq_one_letter_code
_entity_poly.pdbx_strand_id
1 'polypeptide(L)'
;MSEQEILSISKKMFYGGFAFLPWLWLVNWIYFNPVLKQRPGLSEQIHFYVKWSFIGAAIWIVLLATWVIIFQTTRTKFGSSLDRFYVSVPKG
;
A
#
# COMPACT_ATOMS: atom_id res chain seq x y z
N MET A 1 -0.38 -24.39 6.28
CA MET A 1 0.62 -23.72 5.43
C MET A 1 2.00 -23.99 6.03
N SER A 2 2.88 -24.57 5.22
CA SER A 2 4.29 -24.77 5.58
C SER A 2 5.00 -23.42 5.64
N GLU A 3 6.11 -23.35 6.36
CA GLU A 3 6.90 -22.11 6.46
C GLU A 3 7.40 -21.63 5.09
N GLN A 4 7.80 -22.56 4.23
CA GLN A 4 8.27 -22.28 2.87
C GLN A 4 7.16 -21.67 2.00
N GLU A 5 5.93 -22.14 2.14
CA GLU A 5 4.76 -21.57 1.45
C GLU A 5 4.50 -20.13 1.92
N ILE A 6 4.50 -19.89 3.24
CA ILE A 6 4.32 -18.57 3.85
C ILE A 6 5.37 -17.59 3.31
N LEU A 7 6.64 -18.01 3.30
CA LEU A 7 7.74 -17.21 2.78
C LEU A 7 7.54 -16.90 1.28
N SER A 8 7.19 -17.89 0.46
CA SER A 8 7.00 -17.68 -0.98
C SER A 8 5.88 -16.69 -1.28
N ILE A 9 4.75 -16.79 -0.55
CA ILE A 9 3.59 -15.92 -0.72
C ILE A 9 3.94 -14.51 -0.23
N SER A 10 4.50 -14.39 0.98
CA SER A 10 4.91 -13.10 1.56
C SER A 10 5.88 -12.35 0.66
N LYS A 11 6.85 -13.07 0.08
CA LYS A 11 7.83 -12.52 -0.86
C LYS A 11 7.17 -12.04 -2.15
N LYS A 12 6.28 -12.85 -2.75
CA LYS A 12 5.54 -12.44 -3.97
C LYS A 12 4.66 -11.22 -3.73
N MET A 13 3.96 -11.16 -2.60
CA MET A 13 3.12 -10.00 -2.26
C MET A 13 3.96 -8.75 -1.98
N PHE A 14 5.13 -8.92 -1.33
CA PHE A 14 6.07 -7.83 -1.13
C PHE A 14 6.62 -7.28 -2.46
N TYR A 15 7.09 -8.13 -3.36
CA TYR A 15 7.58 -7.66 -4.66
C TYR A 15 6.45 -7.13 -5.56
N GLY A 16 5.27 -7.76 -5.51
CA GLY A 16 4.08 -7.31 -6.24
C GLY A 16 3.63 -5.90 -5.84
N GLY A 17 3.81 -5.50 -4.58
CA GLY A 17 3.45 -4.17 -4.12
C GLY A 17 4.24 -3.04 -4.78
N PHE A 18 5.46 -3.31 -5.27
CA PHE A 18 6.25 -2.34 -6.04
C PHE A 18 5.63 -2.00 -7.40
N ALA A 19 4.66 -2.79 -7.90
CA ALA A 19 3.88 -2.45 -9.09
C ALA A 19 2.78 -1.40 -8.78
N PHE A 20 3.05 -0.45 -7.88
CA PHE A 20 2.12 0.60 -7.43
C PHE A 20 0.86 0.06 -6.74
N LEU A 21 0.99 -1.04 -5.99
CA LEU A 21 -0.12 -1.73 -5.32
C LEU A 21 0.03 -1.66 -3.80
N PRO A 22 -0.19 -0.49 -3.16
CA PRO A 22 -0.07 -0.37 -1.71
C PRO A 22 -1.10 -1.22 -0.95
N TRP A 23 -2.25 -1.48 -1.57
CA TRP A 23 -3.26 -2.38 -1.02
C TRP A 23 -2.72 -3.81 -0.88
N LEU A 24 -1.91 -4.28 -1.83
CA LEU A 24 -1.32 -5.62 -1.77
C LEU A 24 -0.36 -5.76 -0.58
N TRP A 25 0.45 -4.72 -0.33
CA TRP A 25 1.30 -4.65 0.85
C TRP A 25 0.52 -4.66 2.16
N LEU A 26 -0.61 -3.96 2.21
CA LEU A 26 -1.47 -3.95 3.39
C LEU A 26 -2.10 -5.33 3.64
N VAL A 27 -2.62 -5.98 2.60
CA VAL A 27 -3.18 -7.35 2.70
C VAL A 27 -2.11 -8.34 3.17
N ASN A 28 -0.87 -8.23 2.67
CA ASN A 28 0.24 -9.05 3.13
C ASN A 28 0.45 -8.92 4.64
N TRP A 29 0.42 -7.68 5.15
CA TRP A 29 0.58 -7.44 6.57
C TRP A 29 -0.61 -7.94 7.40
N ILE A 30 -1.84 -7.63 7.02
CA ILE A 30 -3.05 -8.05 7.75
C ILE A 30 -3.14 -9.58 7.84
N TYR A 31 -2.81 -10.28 6.76
CA TYR A 31 -2.92 -11.74 6.70
C TYR A 31 -1.83 -12.46 7.51
N PHE A 32 -0.57 -12.04 7.40
CA PHE A 32 0.56 -12.75 8.03
C PHE A 32 0.95 -12.23 9.42
N ASN A 33 0.60 -11.00 9.80
CA ASN A 33 0.86 -10.49 11.15
C ASN A 33 0.28 -11.37 12.28
N PRO A 34 -0.99 -11.85 12.24
CA PRO A 34 -1.49 -12.77 13.26
C PRO A 34 -0.76 -14.12 13.22
N VAL A 35 -0.37 -14.61 12.04
CA VAL A 35 0.37 -15.87 11.88
C VAL A 35 1.75 -15.78 12.54
N LEU A 36 2.45 -14.66 12.36
CA LEU A 36 3.74 -14.39 13.01
C LEU A 36 3.62 -14.30 14.53
N LYS A 37 2.52 -13.74 15.06
CA LYS A 37 2.26 -13.69 16.50
C LYS A 37 1.98 -15.06 17.11
N GLN A 38 1.28 -15.93 16.38
CA GLN A 38 0.96 -17.30 16.83
C GLN A 38 2.17 -18.24 16.76
N ARG A 39 3.12 -17.97 15.85
CA ARG A 39 4.30 -18.82 15.61
C ARG A 39 5.58 -17.99 15.66
N PRO A 40 6.09 -17.64 16.85
CA PRO A 40 7.28 -16.80 16.99
C PRO A 40 8.57 -17.47 16.50
N GLY A 41 8.57 -18.77 16.24
CA GLY A 41 9.72 -19.51 15.68
C GLY A 41 9.82 -19.49 14.16
N LEU A 42 9.02 -18.69 13.45
CA LEU A 42 9.11 -18.52 11.99
C LEU A 42 10.38 -17.76 11.60
N SER A 43 10.91 -18.03 10.41
CA SER A 43 12.07 -17.35 9.84
C SER A 43 11.98 -15.83 9.94
N GLU A 44 13.09 -15.19 10.37
CA GLU A 44 13.24 -13.73 10.42
C GLU A 44 12.97 -13.06 9.06
N GLN A 45 13.18 -13.77 7.95
CA GLN A 45 12.88 -13.26 6.61
C GLN A 45 11.38 -12.96 6.42
N ILE A 46 10.49 -13.77 6.99
CA ILE A 46 9.04 -13.55 6.92
C ILE A 46 8.69 -12.28 7.70
N HIS A 47 9.27 -12.11 8.90
CA HIS A 47 9.09 -10.90 9.69
C HIS A 47 9.56 -9.65 8.94
N PHE A 48 10.69 -9.74 8.24
CA PHE A 48 11.18 -8.67 7.38
C PHE A 48 10.15 -8.31 6.30
N TYR A 49 9.73 -9.27 5.47
CA TYR A 49 8.80 -8.98 4.36
C TYR A 49 7.46 -8.41 4.84
N VAL A 50 6.92 -8.92 5.94
CA VAL A 50 5.64 -8.47 6.50
C VAL A 50 5.76 -7.05 7.07
N LYS A 51 6.81 -6.75 7.84
CA LYS A 51 7.04 -5.41 8.41
C LYS A 51 7.33 -4.37 7.32
N TRP A 52 8.17 -4.70 6.35
CA TRP A 52 8.49 -3.80 5.25
C TRP A 52 7.32 -3.57 4.31
N SER A 53 6.44 -4.56 4.12
CA SER A 53 5.18 -4.35 3.40
C SER A 53 4.33 -3.28 4.09
N PHE A 54 4.16 -3.36 5.42
CA PHE A 54 3.41 -2.35 6.16
C PHE A 54 4.00 -0.93 6.02
N ILE A 55 5.33 -0.81 6.14
CA ILE A 55 6.02 0.48 5.94
C ILE A 55 5.80 1.00 4.51
N GLY A 56 5.97 0.15 3.51
CA GLY A 56 5.73 0.51 2.10
C GLY A 56 4.30 0.98 1.86
N ALA A 57 3.31 0.29 2.44
CA ALA A 57 1.90 0.68 2.35
C ALA A 57 1.65 2.05 2.99
N ALA A 58 2.22 2.29 4.18
CA ALA A 58 2.09 3.58 4.87
C ALA A 58 2.70 4.73 4.06
N ILE A 59 3.90 4.53 3.48
CA ILE A 59 4.56 5.53 2.62
C ILE A 59 3.68 5.87 1.42
N TRP A 60 3.12 4.86 0.74
CA TRP A 60 2.21 5.10 -0.39
C TRP A 60 0.93 5.83 0.02
N ILE A 61 0.34 5.49 1.17
CA ILE A 61 -0.85 6.18 1.66
C ILE A 61 -0.54 7.66 1.89
N VAL A 62 0.59 7.98 2.53
CA VAL A 62 1.02 9.37 2.74
C VAL A 62 1.27 10.08 1.40
N LEU A 63 1.93 9.42 0.45
CA LEU A 63 2.20 9.98 -0.87
C LEU A 63 0.90 10.27 -1.62
N LEU A 64 -0.03 9.32 -1.66
CA LEU A 64 -1.33 9.47 -2.32
C LEU A 64 -2.20 10.53 -1.63
N ALA A 65 -2.22 10.56 -0.30
CA ALA A 65 -2.93 11.59 0.46
C ALA A 65 -2.37 12.98 0.17
N THR A 66 -1.04 13.12 0.16
CA THR A 66 -0.36 14.38 -0.18
C THR A 66 -0.71 14.81 -1.60
N TRP A 67 -0.66 13.88 -2.56
CA TRP A 67 -1.07 14.15 -3.95
C TRP A 67 -2.52 14.62 -4.05
N VAL A 68 -3.44 13.93 -3.36
CA VAL A 68 -4.87 14.29 -3.32
C VAL A 68 -5.09 15.68 -2.70
N ILE A 69 -4.38 16.01 -1.62
CA ILE A 69 -4.44 17.33 -0.98
C ILE A 69 -3.94 18.41 -1.93
N ILE A 70 -2.78 18.20 -2.58
CA ILE A 70 -2.25 19.16 -3.56
C ILE A 70 -3.24 19.34 -4.71
N PHE A 71 -3.77 18.25 -5.26
CA PHE A 71 -4.73 18.30 -6.37
C PHE A 71 -6.00 19.08 -6.00
N GLN A 72 -6.56 18.82 -4.81
CA GLN A 72 -7.78 19.50 -4.34
C GLN A 72 -7.54 20.97 -3.97
N THR A 73 -6.42 21.30 -3.32
CA THR A 73 -6.10 22.69 -2.92
C THR A 73 -5.66 23.56 -4.09
N THR A 74 -5.02 22.95 -5.09
CA THR A 74 -4.54 23.63 -6.30
C THR A 74 -5.66 23.82 -7.33
N ARG A 75 -6.77 23.06 -7.22
CA ARG A 75 -8.01 23.24 -8.00
C ARG A 75 -8.45 24.70 -8.05
N THR A 76 -8.46 25.38 -6.90
CA THR A 76 -8.96 26.77 -6.80
C THR A 76 -8.05 27.77 -7.50
N LYS A 77 -6.77 27.43 -7.73
CA LYS A 77 -5.78 28.30 -8.36
C LYS A 77 -5.68 28.13 -9.88
N PHE A 78 -6.01 26.96 -10.42
CA PHE A 78 -5.71 26.61 -11.82
C PHE A 78 -6.85 26.79 -12.83
N GLY A 79 -8.07 27.14 -12.39
CA GLY A 79 -9.18 27.45 -13.31
C GLY A 79 -9.46 26.34 -14.34
N SER A 80 -10.14 26.72 -15.44
CA SER A 80 -10.71 25.82 -16.48
C SER A 80 -9.74 24.85 -17.17
N SER A 81 -8.41 25.04 -17.04
CA SER A 81 -7.41 24.11 -17.59
C SER A 81 -7.39 22.75 -16.89
N LEU A 82 -7.78 22.71 -15.62
CA LEU A 82 -7.78 21.48 -14.83
C LEU A 82 -9.03 20.62 -15.06
N ASP A 83 -10.15 21.22 -15.48
CA ASP A 83 -11.44 20.53 -15.69
C ASP A 83 -11.35 19.34 -16.66
N ARG A 84 -10.39 19.36 -17.61
CA ARG A 84 -10.13 18.25 -18.53
C ARG A 84 -9.64 16.97 -17.82
N PHE A 85 -9.03 17.08 -16.64
CA PHE A 85 -8.51 15.95 -15.87
C PHE A 85 -9.53 15.42 -14.83
N TYR A 86 -10.66 16.10 -14.62
CA TYR A 86 -11.68 15.65 -13.68
C TYR A 86 -12.65 14.70 -14.37
N VAL A 87 -12.73 13.46 -13.86
CA VAL A 87 -13.80 12.51 -14.23
C VAL A 87 -15.15 12.92 -13.66
N SER A 88 -15.17 13.58 -12.49
CA SER A 88 -16.39 14.11 -11.86
C SER A 88 -16.21 15.58 -11.51
N VAL A 89 -16.80 16.45 -12.33
CA VAL A 89 -16.93 17.88 -12.02
C VAL A 89 -18.18 18.06 -11.17
N PRO A 90 -18.09 18.60 -9.95
CA PRO A 90 -19.27 18.90 -9.14
C PRO A 90 -20.13 19.94 -9.86
N LYS A 91 -21.37 19.58 -10.20
CA LYS A 91 -22.39 20.51 -10.66
C LYS A 91 -23.01 21.12 -9.40
N GLY A 92 -22.53 22.30 -9.01
CA GLY A 92 -23.20 23.13 -8.02
C GLY A 92 -24.59 23.52 -8.51
#